data_AF-A0A2W6CBN2-F1
#
_entry.id   AF-A0A2W6CBN2-F1
#
_cell.length_a   1.000
_cell.length_b   1.000
_cell.length_c   1.000
_cell.angle_alpha   90.00
_cell.angle_beta   90.00
_cell.angle_gamma   90.00
#
_symmetry.space_group_name_H-M   'P 1'
#
loop_
_entity.id
_entity.type
_entity.pdbx_description
1 polymer ?
#
loop_
_entity_poly.entity_id
_entity_poly.type
_entity_poly.pdbx_seq_one_letter_code
_entity_poly.pdbx_strand_id
1 'polypeptide(L)'
;MMIRTRRWAAVVGVGLILIVAGASATAADTTDADGVPGSAIKVGIKPLDPFVTRNGDQYHGFSIDLWNEIARRNSWQTSYVWYDTLPPLLRDVQTSTVDVGIAGITITKDREQVLDFSYPMFSAGLEVMTTPRGSSSNWTSELASFVTAGLGRYLLALLTALIIAGHLVWLGTRRRTRLGYLAGVGLGIYQAAGLGLVGDYGVADPQRPLGRAAAVVWTIVGVSFVSLFTAALASHLTVRNIESKITGVQDL
;
A
#
# COMPACT_ATOMS: atom_id res chain seq x y z
N MET A 1 22.00 76.84 16.53
CA MET A 1 21.65 78.09 15.85
C MET A 1 20.18 78.02 15.46
N MET A 2 19.35 78.84 16.13
CA MET A 2 18.07 79.46 15.74
C MET A 2 17.06 78.60 14.93
N ILE A 3 15.95 78.15 15.55
CA ILE A 3 14.66 78.84 15.78
C ILE A 3 13.64 78.67 14.64
N ARG A 4 12.49 78.07 15.01
CA ARG A 4 11.15 78.10 14.39
C ARG A 4 10.70 79.50 13.91
N THR A 5 9.90 79.57 12.85
CA THR A 5 8.71 80.47 12.73
C THR A 5 7.85 80.12 11.49
N ARG A 6 6.56 79.78 11.66
CA ARG A 6 5.31 80.61 11.58
C ARG A 6 4.88 80.91 10.12
N ARG A 7 3.80 80.31 9.60
CA ARG A 7 2.33 80.54 9.77
C ARG A 7 1.76 81.47 8.68
N TRP A 8 0.43 81.38 8.50
CA TRP A 8 -0.54 82.28 7.81
C TRP A 8 -0.80 81.89 6.35
N ALA A 9 -1.94 81.27 5.97
CA ALA A 9 -3.35 81.74 6.01
C ALA A 9 -3.55 83.03 5.20
N ALA A 10 -4.56 83.23 4.35
CA ALA A 10 -5.65 82.45 3.81
C ALA A 10 -6.40 83.33 2.77
N VAL A 11 -7.40 82.74 2.09
CA VAL A 11 -8.64 83.35 1.56
C VAL A 11 -8.58 84.12 0.21
N VAL A 12 -9.42 83.73 -0.77
CA VAL A 12 -10.72 84.37 -1.17
C VAL A 12 -11.12 83.97 -2.60
N GLY A 13 -12.42 83.64 -2.77
CA GLY A 13 -13.17 83.72 -4.03
C GLY A 13 -14.04 82.48 -4.29
N VAL A 14 -15.18 82.28 -3.60
CA VAL A 14 -16.55 82.76 -3.93
C VAL A 14 -16.96 82.50 -5.38
N GLY A 15 -17.98 81.65 -5.56
CA GLY A 15 -18.70 81.45 -6.82
C GLY A 15 -19.78 80.38 -6.70
N LEU A 16 -20.97 80.80 -6.25
CA LEU A 16 -22.20 80.01 -6.12
C LEU A 16 -22.96 80.00 -7.46
N ILE A 17 -23.26 78.82 -8.05
CA ILE A 17 -24.39 78.64 -8.99
C ILE A 17 -25.06 77.28 -8.76
N LEU A 18 -26.35 77.33 -8.44
CA LEU A 18 -27.37 76.28 -8.40
C LEU A 18 -27.89 75.98 -9.81
N ILE A 19 -27.97 74.71 -10.25
CA ILE A 19 -29.00 74.22 -11.20
C ILE A 19 -29.42 72.78 -10.84
N VAL A 20 -30.72 72.56 -11.03
CA VAL A 20 -31.65 71.50 -10.63
C VAL A 20 -31.63 70.24 -11.51
N ALA A 21 -31.94 69.10 -10.87
CA ALA A 21 -32.56 67.85 -11.33
C ALA A 21 -32.08 67.11 -12.59
N GLY A 22 -31.84 65.80 -12.38
CA GLY A 22 -31.78 64.80 -13.44
C GLY A 22 -31.47 63.42 -12.87
N ALA A 23 -32.44 62.79 -12.21
CA ALA A 23 -32.38 61.36 -11.94
C ALA A 23 -32.43 60.62 -13.28
N SER A 24 -31.36 59.94 -13.64
CA SER A 24 -31.35 58.90 -14.65
C SER A 24 -30.41 57.82 -14.14
N ALA A 25 -31.03 56.76 -13.60
CA ALA A 25 -30.36 55.52 -13.28
C ALA A 25 -29.82 54.92 -14.59
N THR A 26 -28.54 55.16 -14.86
CA THR A 26 -27.80 54.35 -15.82
C THR A 26 -27.48 53.04 -15.13
N ALA A 27 -28.07 51.97 -15.67
CA ALA A 27 -27.86 50.59 -15.27
C ALA A 27 -26.37 50.32 -15.05
N ALA A 28 -26.04 49.88 -13.84
CA ALA A 28 -24.74 49.29 -13.57
C ALA A 28 -24.66 48.01 -14.39
N ASP A 29 -23.72 48.02 -15.33
CA ASP A 29 -23.22 46.86 -16.03
C ASP A 29 -22.74 45.86 -14.96
N THR A 30 -23.46 44.75 -14.80
CA THR A 30 -23.06 43.64 -13.94
C THR A 30 -21.89 42.94 -14.59
N THR A 31 -20.69 43.48 -14.40
CA THR A 31 -19.45 42.72 -14.61
C THR A 31 -19.29 41.78 -13.43
N ASP A 32 -19.36 40.49 -13.72
CA ASP A 32 -19.26 39.39 -12.76
C ASP A 32 -18.06 39.56 -11.81
N ALA A 33 -18.34 39.41 -10.52
CA ALA A 33 -17.39 39.53 -9.43
C ALA A 33 -16.67 38.19 -9.16
N ASP A 34 -16.29 37.49 -10.22
CA ASP A 34 -15.54 36.25 -10.13
C ASP A 34 -14.09 36.54 -9.77
N GLY A 35 -13.68 36.11 -8.57
CA GLY A 35 -12.27 36.16 -8.13
C GLY A 35 -11.85 37.37 -7.30
N VAL A 36 -12.78 38.25 -6.87
CA VAL A 36 -12.45 39.33 -5.94
C VAL A 36 -12.32 38.78 -4.50
N PRO A 37 -11.29 39.18 -3.73
CA PRO A 37 -11.22 38.83 -2.31
C PRO A 37 -12.50 39.26 -1.58
N GLY A 38 -13.16 38.32 -0.89
CA GLY A 38 -14.41 38.56 -0.17
C GLY A 38 -15.69 38.07 -0.85
N SER A 39 -15.63 37.55 -2.09
CA SER A 39 -16.80 36.99 -2.78
C SER A 39 -17.41 35.79 -2.03
N ALA A 40 -18.73 35.67 -2.06
CA ALA A 40 -19.47 34.54 -1.54
C ALA A 40 -19.62 33.48 -2.63
N ILE A 41 -19.08 32.28 -2.40
CA ILE A 41 -19.04 31.18 -3.37
C ILE A 41 -19.96 30.05 -2.90
N LYS A 42 -20.95 29.70 -3.72
CA LYS A 42 -21.80 28.53 -3.55
C LYS A 42 -21.12 27.32 -4.16
N VAL A 43 -20.97 26.28 -3.37
CA VAL A 43 -20.25 25.07 -3.74
C VAL A 43 -21.17 23.86 -3.67
N GLY A 44 -21.42 23.26 -4.82
CA GLY A 44 -22.22 22.04 -4.94
C GLY A 44 -21.38 20.84 -4.56
N ILE A 45 -21.86 20.03 -3.62
CA ILE A 45 -21.16 18.84 -3.13
C ILE A 45 -22.04 17.59 -3.26
N LYS A 46 -21.40 16.45 -3.53
CA LYS A 46 -22.07 15.13 -3.62
C LYS A 46 -21.38 14.12 -2.69
N PRO A 47 -22.10 13.26 -1.97
CA PRO A 47 -21.50 12.23 -1.13
C PRO A 47 -20.59 11.30 -1.94
N LEU A 48 -19.40 11.05 -1.39
CA LEU A 48 -18.42 10.09 -1.86
C LEU A 48 -17.39 9.85 -0.74
N ASP A 49 -17.49 8.74 -0.02
CA ASP A 49 -16.51 8.41 1.03
C ASP A 49 -15.14 8.06 0.41
N PRO A 50 -14.00 8.44 1.03
CA PRO A 50 -13.82 9.34 2.18
C PRO A 50 -13.64 10.83 1.77
N PHE A 51 -14.03 11.21 0.56
CA PHE A 51 -13.76 12.52 -0.04
C PHE A 51 -14.74 13.61 0.39
N VAL A 52 -16.03 13.28 0.46
CA VAL A 52 -17.12 14.16 0.89
C VAL A 52 -18.08 13.33 1.72
N THR A 53 -18.10 13.60 3.02
CA THR A 53 -18.95 12.96 4.01
C THR A 53 -19.70 14.02 4.79
N ARG A 54 -20.78 13.62 5.46
CA ARG A 54 -21.60 14.51 6.29
C ARG A 54 -21.75 13.89 7.67
N ASN A 55 -21.50 14.68 8.71
CA ASN A 55 -21.80 14.32 10.10
C ASN A 55 -22.70 15.41 10.71
N GLY A 56 -23.98 15.10 10.87
CA GLY A 56 -24.97 16.11 11.25
C GLY A 56 -25.04 17.21 10.19
N ASP A 57 -24.76 18.46 10.56
CA ASP A 57 -24.76 19.60 9.64
C ASP A 57 -23.37 20.03 9.17
N GLN A 58 -22.34 19.27 9.54
CA GLN A 58 -20.97 19.53 9.11
C GLN A 58 -20.55 18.60 7.98
N TYR A 59 -19.87 19.16 6.99
CA TYR A 59 -19.27 18.43 5.89
C TYR A 59 -17.79 18.20 6.17
N HIS A 60 -17.31 17.00 5.87
CA HIS A 60 -15.93 16.59 6.11
C HIS A 60 -15.40 15.76 4.94
N GLY A 61 -14.10 15.51 4.93
CA GLY A 61 -13.41 14.69 3.95
C GLY A 61 -12.43 15.48 3.11
N PHE A 62 -11.60 14.75 2.37
CA PHE A 62 -10.46 15.33 1.64
C PHE A 62 -10.84 16.51 0.73
N SER A 63 -11.97 16.41 0.02
CA SER A 63 -12.37 17.45 -0.93
C SER A 63 -12.87 18.72 -0.23
N ILE A 64 -13.51 18.55 0.93
CA ILE A 64 -13.98 19.67 1.76
C ILE A 64 -12.78 20.42 2.36
N ASP A 65 -11.80 19.69 2.89
CA ASP A 65 -10.59 20.27 3.47
C ASP A 65 -9.77 21.03 2.41
N LEU A 66 -9.63 20.44 1.22
CA LEU A 66 -8.94 21.07 0.09
C LEU A 66 -9.64 22.37 -0.33
N TRP A 67 -10.96 22.37 -0.46
CA TRP A 67 -11.72 23.57 -0.82
C TRP A 67 -11.63 24.65 0.25
N ASN A 68 -11.80 24.29 1.53
CA ASN A 68 -11.70 25.24 2.63
C ASN A 68 -10.34 25.94 2.63
N GLU A 69 -9.25 25.22 2.34
CA GLU A 69 -7.91 25.81 2.22
C GLU A 69 -7.79 26.75 1.01
N ILE A 70 -8.40 26.41 -0.14
CA ILE A 70 -8.47 27.29 -1.32
C ILE A 70 -9.26 28.57 -0.99
N ALA A 71 -10.46 28.43 -0.43
CA ALA A 71 -11.31 29.55 -0.05
C ALA A 71 -10.62 30.45 0.97
N ARG A 72 -9.91 29.88 1.96
CA ARG A 72 -9.13 30.61 2.95
C ARG A 72 -8.02 31.45 2.32
N ARG A 73 -7.27 30.90 1.35
CA ARG A 73 -6.20 31.63 0.65
C ARG A 73 -6.72 32.80 -0.18
N ASN A 74 -7.93 32.67 -0.73
CA ASN A 74 -8.56 33.69 -1.56
C ASN A 74 -9.51 34.61 -0.77
N SER A 75 -9.64 34.42 0.55
CA SER A 75 -10.58 35.15 1.40
C SER A 75 -12.04 35.05 0.93
N TRP A 76 -12.46 33.89 0.41
CA TRP A 76 -13.83 33.64 -0.05
C TRP A 76 -14.72 33.12 1.08
N GLN A 77 -15.99 33.54 1.07
CA GLN A 77 -17.01 33.00 1.96
C GLN A 77 -17.72 31.83 1.28
N THR A 78 -17.58 30.62 1.82
CA THR A 78 -18.15 29.42 1.20
C THR A 78 -19.51 29.05 1.79
N SER A 79 -20.47 28.72 0.94
CA SER A 79 -21.71 28.04 1.31
C SER A 79 -21.82 26.73 0.54
N TYR A 80 -22.06 25.62 1.24
CA TYR A 80 -22.18 24.30 0.62
C TYR A 80 -23.64 23.96 0.31
N VAL A 81 -23.88 23.48 -0.90
CA VAL A 81 -25.18 22.97 -1.37
C VAL A 81 -25.06 21.47 -1.59
N TRP A 82 -25.89 20.70 -0.89
CA TRP A 82 -25.86 19.24 -0.97
C TRP A 82 -26.67 18.72 -2.15
N TYR A 83 -26.09 17.79 -2.91
CA TYR A 83 -26.73 17.08 -4.00
C TYR A 83 -26.60 15.57 -3.81
N ASP A 84 -27.70 14.83 -3.98
CA ASP A 84 -27.66 13.37 -3.88
C ASP A 84 -27.08 12.71 -5.13
N THR A 85 -27.21 13.37 -6.29
CA THR A 85 -26.77 12.84 -7.58
C THR A 85 -25.98 13.88 -8.37
N LEU A 86 -25.15 13.40 -9.30
CA LEU A 86 -24.27 14.25 -10.09
C LEU A 86 -25.02 15.11 -11.15
N PRO A 87 -26.03 14.61 -11.87
CA PRO A 87 -26.64 15.41 -12.95
C PRO A 87 -27.25 16.75 -12.53
N PRO A 88 -27.99 16.86 -11.39
CA PRO A 88 -28.49 18.15 -10.91
C PRO A 88 -27.36 19.11 -10.54
N LEU A 89 -26.29 18.61 -9.90
CA LEU A 89 -25.10 19.42 -9.57
C LEU A 89 -24.47 19.99 -10.84
N LEU A 90 -24.24 19.16 -11.87
CA LEU A 90 -23.65 19.63 -13.13
C LEU A 90 -24.53 20.65 -13.84
N ARG A 91 -25.85 20.46 -13.82
CA ARG A 91 -26.80 21.43 -14.37
C ARG A 91 -26.71 22.76 -13.64
N ASP A 92 -26.69 22.74 -12.31
CA ASP A 92 -26.69 23.95 -11.49
C ASP A 92 -25.37 24.72 -11.60
N VAL A 93 -24.25 24.02 -11.86
CA VAL A 93 -22.99 24.67 -12.25
C VAL A 93 -23.11 25.28 -13.66
N GLN A 94 -23.67 24.54 -14.62
CA GLN A 94 -23.85 25.02 -15.99
C GLN A 94 -24.77 26.26 -16.07
N THR A 95 -25.78 26.37 -15.21
CA THR A 95 -26.69 27.51 -15.15
C THR A 95 -26.25 28.59 -14.16
N SER A 96 -25.04 28.50 -13.60
CA SER A 96 -24.51 29.42 -12.58
C SER A 96 -25.41 29.58 -11.35
N THR A 97 -26.21 28.57 -11.03
CA THR A 97 -26.97 28.49 -9.76
C THR A 97 -26.02 28.22 -8.59
N VAL A 98 -24.96 27.46 -8.87
CA VAL A 98 -23.83 27.14 -8.02
C VAL A 98 -22.56 27.50 -8.80
N ASP A 99 -21.58 28.09 -8.12
CA ASP A 99 -20.38 28.62 -8.77
C ASP A 99 -19.35 27.52 -9.03
N VAL A 100 -19.23 26.55 -8.12
CA VAL A 100 -18.25 25.45 -8.22
C VAL A 100 -18.86 24.12 -7.82
N GLY A 101 -18.58 23.08 -8.60
CA GLY A 101 -18.95 21.69 -8.30
C GLY A 101 -17.78 20.88 -7.75
N ILE A 102 -17.92 20.35 -6.54
CA ILE A 102 -16.95 19.44 -5.91
C ILE A 102 -17.62 18.10 -5.64
N ALA A 103 -17.38 17.18 -6.57
CA ALA A 103 -17.82 15.80 -6.47
C ALA A 103 -16.77 14.90 -7.12
N GLY A 104 -16.93 13.58 -7.01
CA GLY A 104 -16.18 12.64 -7.86
C GLY A 104 -16.58 12.79 -9.33
N ILE A 105 -16.18 13.90 -9.96
CA ILE A 105 -16.53 14.26 -11.33
C ILE A 105 -15.39 13.82 -12.24
N THR A 106 -15.63 12.76 -13.01
CA THR A 106 -14.72 12.38 -14.08
C THR A 106 -14.72 13.42 -15.19
N ILE A 107 -13.54 13.88 -15.59
CA ILE A 107 -13.34 14.74 -16.74
C ILE A 107 -13.58 13.92 -18.00
N THR A 108 -14.57 14.31 -18.79
CA THR A 108 -14.90 13.66 -20.07
C THR A 108 -15.08 14.73 -21.14
N LYS A 109 -14.81 14.35 -22.40
CA LYS A 109 -14.93 15.25 -23.55
C LYS A 109 -16.31 15.91 -23.65
N ASP A 110 -17.38 15.18 -23.34
CA ASP A 110 -18.74 15.70 -23.43
C ASP A 110 -19.04 16.73 -22.34
N ARG A 111 -18.40 16.61 -21.17
CA ARG A 111 -18.56 17.58 -20.07
C ARG A 111 -17.73 18.83 -20.29
N GLU A 112 -16.51 18.69 -20.81
CA GLU A 112 -15.63 19.84 -21.16
C GLU A 112 -16.25 20.75 -22.24
N GLN A 113 -17.20 20.26 -23.03
CA GLN A 113 -17.92 21.10 -24.00
C GLN A 113 -18.88 22.10 -23.36
N VAL A 114 -19.30 21.85 -22.12
CA VAL A 114 -20.36 22.62 -21.45
C VAL A 114 -19.95 23.14 -20.07
N LEU A 115 -18.78 22.73 -19.55
CA LEU A 115 -18.26 23.07 -18.23
C LEU A 115 -16.74 23.24 -18.30
N ASP A 116 -16.22 24.19 -17.56
CA ASP A 116 -14.78 24.37 -17.37
C ASP A 116 -14.26 23.52 -16.21
N PHE A 117 -13.17 22.79 -16.43
CA PHE A 117 -12.52 21.97 -15.41
C PHE A 117 -11.20 22.57 -14.94
N SER A 118 -10.94 22.45 -13.65
CA SER A 118 -9.61 22.67 -13.08
C SER A 118 -8.69 21.47 -13.35
N TYR A 119 -7.44 21.57 -12.94
CA TYR A 119 -6.54 20.43 -12.93
C TYR A 119 -7.06 19.32 -12.00
N PRO A 120 -6.94 18.04 -12.39
CA PRO A 120 -7.45 16.94 -11.59
C PRO A 120 -6.76 16.85 -10.24
N MET A 121 -7.55 16.77 -9.18
CA MET A 121 -7.06 16.67 -7.79
C MET A 121 -6.73 15.22 -7.39
N PHE A 122 -7.28 14.25 -8.13
CA PHE A 122 -7.15 12.82 -7.85
C PHE A 122 -7.13 12.03 -9.16
N SER A 123 -6.17 11.11 -9.30
CA SER A 123 -6.10 10.19 -10.44
C SER A 123 -6.72 8.86 -10.04
N ALA A 124 -7.90 8.57 -10.60
CA ALA A 124 -8.61 7.31 -10.38
C ALA A 124 -8.41 6.35 -11.56
N GLY A 125 -8.48 5.05 -11.28
CA GLY A 125 -8.45 3.98 -12.27
C GLY A 125 -9.51 2.92 -11.96
N LEU A 126 -9.73 2.00 -12.90
CA LEU A 126 -10.59 0.85 -12.67
C LEU A 126 -9.78 -0.29 -12.06
N GLU A 127 -10.21 -0.77 -10.90
CA GLU A 127 -9.61 -1.91 -10.21
C GLU A 127 -10.67 -2.96 -9.92
N VAL A 128 -10.25 -4.23 -9.82
CA VAL A 128 -11.12 -5.34 -9.49
C VAL A 128 -10.83 -5.81 -8.08
N MET A 129 -11.83 -5.67 -7.21
CA MET A 129 -11.74 -6.14 -5.83
C MET A 129 -12.13 -7.63 -5.76
N THR A 130 -11.23 -8.45 -5.25
CA THR A 130 -11.44 -9.89 -5.07
C THR A 130 -11.41 -10.23 -3.59
N THR A 131 -12.22 -11.19 -3.14
CA THR A 131 -12.06 -11.71 -1.78
C THR A 131 -10.73 -12.45 -1.68
N PRO A 132 -9.95 -12.26 -0.60
CA PRO A 132 -8.88 -13.18 -0.29
C PRO A 132 -9.51 -14.57 -0.18
N ARG A 133 -9.20 -15.47 -1.13
CA ARG A 133 -9.70 -16.83 -1.04
C ARG A 133 -9.04 -17.44 0.18
N GLY A 134 -9.78 -17.56 1.28
CA GLY A 134 -9.32 -18.28 2.46
C GLY A 134 -8.92 -19.67 2.02
N SER A 135 -7.62 -19.96 1.98
CA SER A 135 -7.16 -21.32 1.77
C SER A 135 -7.68 -22.11 2.97
N SER A 136 -8.64 -23.01 2.75
CA SER A 136 -8.94 -24.06 3.71
C SER A 136 -7.63 -24.84 3.89
N SER A 137 -6.90 -24.54 4.96
CA SER A 137 -5.52 -24.93 5.17
C SER A 137 -5.44 -26.41 5.53
N ASN A 138 -5.48 -27.25 4.50
CA ASN A 138 -5.16 -28.66 4.62
C ASN A 138 -3.64 -28.80 4.77
N TRP A 139 -3.13 -28.60 5.99
CA TRP A 139 -1.70 -28.65 6.34
C TRP A 139 -0.99 -29.92 5.83
N THR A 140 -1.73 -31.02 5.69
CA THR A 140 -1.27 -32.29 5.12
C THR A 140 -0.97 -32.19 3.62
N SER A 141 -1.84 -31.52 2.85
CA SER A 141 -1.62 -31.29 1.42
C SER A 141 -0.48 -30.30 1.17
N GLU A 142 -0.27 -29.34 2.08
CA GLU A 142 0.86 -28.42 2.04
C GLU A 142 2.18 -29.16 2.28
N LEU A 143 2.26 -30.02 3.30
CA LEU A 143 3.42 -30.89 3.55
C LEU A 143 3.67 -31.88 2.40
N ALA A 144 2.61 -32.48 1.84
CA ALA A 144 2.76 -33.38 0.70
C ALA A 144 3.30 -32.64 -0.54
N SER A 145 2.83 -31.41 -0.78
CA SER A 145 3.36 -30.56 -1.86
C SER A 145 4.82 -30.19 -1.63
N PHE A 146 5.24 -29.98 -0.39
CA PHE A 146 6.64 -29.73 0.00
C PHE A 146 7.55 -30.92 -0.27
N VAL A 147 7.12 -32.14 0.05
CA VAL A 147 7.87 -33.36 -0.27
C VAL A 147 7.93 -33.61 -1.78
N THR A 148 6.96 -33.13 -2.55
CA THR A 148 6.89 -33.41 -4.00
C THR A 148 7.56 -32.32 -4.85
N ALA A 149 7.51 -31.06 -4.42
CA ALA A 149 8.00 -29.89 -5.15
C ALA A 149 9.49 -29.66 -4.90
N GLY A 150 10.37 -30.28 -5.68
CA GLY A 150 11.82 -29.99 -5.72
C GLY A 150 12.62 -30.39 -4.47
N LEU A 151 12.14 -30.04 -3.27
CA LEU A 151 12.72 -30.36 -1.98
C LEU A 151 12.71 -31.86 -1.65
N GLY A 152 11.76 -32.61 -2.21
CA GLY A 152 11.77 -34.07 -2.18
C GLY A 152 13.07 -34.68 -2.66
N ARG A 153 13.72 -34.07 -3.66
CA ARG A 153 15.01 -34.55 -4.17
C ARG A 153 16.12 -34.42 -3.14
N TYR A 154 16.12 -33.34 -2.34
CA TYR A 154 17.10 -33.15 -1.26
C TYR A 154 16.86 -34.10 -0.09
N LEU A 155 15.59 -34.32 0.29
CA LEU A 155 15.24 -35.33 1.30
C LEU A 155 15.64 -36.74 0.87
N LEU A 156 15.36 -37.10 -0.39
CA LEU A 156 15.77 -38.39 -0.95
C LEU A 156 17.29 -38.53 -0.98
N ALA A 157 18.02 -37.47 -1.35
CA ALA A 157 19.48 -37.44 -1.32
C ALA A 157 20.03 -37.63 0.10
N LEU A 158 19.44 -36.98 1.11
CA LEU A 158 19.83 -37.17 2.51
C LEU A 158 19.58 -38.61 2.97
N LEU A 159 18.39 -39.16 2.70
CA LEU A 159 18.07 -40.55 3.08
C LEU A 159 19.05 -41.53 2.41
N THR A 160 19.36 -41.31 1.13
CA THR A 160 20.34 -42.12 0.41
C THR A 160 21.74 -41.99 1.02
N ALA A 161 22.17 -40.77 1.37
CA ALA A 161 23.44 -40.53 2.04
C ALA A 161 23.51 -41.18 3.42
N LEU A 162 22.43 -41.16 4.21
CA LEU A 162 22.33 -41.84 5.50
C LEU A 162 22.42 -43.35 5.37
N ILE A 163 21.76 -43.92 4.35
CA ILE A 163 21.86 -45.34 4.02
C ILE A 163 23.32 -45.68 3.68
N ILE A 164 23.97 -44.92 2.80
CA ILE A 164 25.38 -45.14 2.42
C ILE A 164 26.29 -45.03 3.66
N ALA A 165 26.12 -43.98 4.46
CA ALA A 165 26.90 -43.78 5.69
C ALA A 165 26.68 -44.94 6.68
N GLY A 166 25.45 -45.43 6.83
CA GLY A 166 25.15 -46.59 7.67
C GLY A 166 25.82 -47.87 7.19
N HIS A 167 25.91 -48.08 5.87
CA HIS A 167 26.67 -49.20 5.30
C HIS A 167 28.19 -49.04 5.54
N LEU A 168 28.73 -47.82 5.46
CA LEU A 168 30.15 -47.54 5.75
C LEU A 168 30.48 -47.78 7.23
N VAL A 169 29.62 -47.31 8.14
CA VAL A 169 29.76 -47.54 9.59
C VAL A 169 29.65 -49.03 9.91
N TRP A 170 28.70 -49.73 9.30
CA TRP A 170 28.59 -51.18 9.44
C TRP A 170 29.85 -51.90 8.91
N LEU A 171 30.39 -51.51 7.76
CA LEU A 171 31.60 -52.14 7.20
C LEU A 171 32.82 -52.00 8.14
N GLY A 172 32.93 -50.87 8.84
CA GLY A 172 33.96 -50.63 9.86
C GLY A 172 33.75 -51.40 11.17
N THR A 173 32.49 -51.61 11.56
CA THR A 173 32.13 -52.26 12.82
C THR A 173 31.83 -53.76 12.69
N ARG A 174 31.64 -54.30 11.48
CA ARG A 174 31.25 -55.71 11.22
C ARG A 174 32.14 -56.77 11.85
N ARG A 175 33.39 -56.43 12.17
CA ARG A 175 34.34 -57.33 12.85
C ARG A 175 34.19 -57.33 14.37
N ARG A 176 33.48 -56.35 14.94
CA ARG A 176 33.31 -56.11 16.38
C ARG A 176 31.88 -56.44 16.85
N THR A 177 30.88 -56.25 16.00
CA THR A 177 29.47 -56.56 16.30
C THR A 177 29.09 -57.96 15.83
N ARG A 178 28.52 -58.80 16.72
CA ARG A 178 27.94 -60.11 16.38
C ARG A 178 26.54 -60.04 15.74
N LEU A 179 26.14 -58.86 15.25
CA LEU A 179 24.80 -58.60 14.72
C LEU A 179 24.69 -59.10 13.27
N GLY A 180 23.50 -59.57 12.89
CA GLY A 180 23.17 -59.86 11.50
C GLY A 180 23.19 -58.59 10.63
N TYR A 181 23.27 -58.75 9.30
CA TYR A 181 23.42 -57.65 8.35
C TYR A 181 22.39 -56.52 8.53
N LEU A 182 21.10 -56.85 8.55
CA LEU A 182 20.02 -55.86 8.67
C LEU A 182 20.10 -55.07 9.99
N ALA A 183 20.36 -55.75 11.11
CA ALA A 183 20.51 -55.11 12.42
C ALA A 183 21.79 -54.26 12.48
N GLY A 184 22.87 -54.70 11.83
CA GLY A 184 24.14 -53.98 11.78
C GLY A 184 24.07 -52.70 10.93
N VAL A 185 23.43 -52.75 9.76
CA VAL A 185 23.20 -51.57 8.92
C VAL A 185 22.23 -50.61 9.59
N GLY A 186 21.14 -51.10 10.19
CA GLY A 186 20.20 -50.27 10.94
C GLY A 186 20.87 -49.51 12.10
N LEU A 187 21.74 -50.18 12.86
CA LEU A 187 22.56 -49.54 13.89
C LEU A 187 23.53 -48.51 13.29
N GLY A 188 24.15 -48.82 12.16
CA GLY A 188 25.02 -47.89 11.44
C GLY A 188 24.30 -46.65 10.95
N ILE A 189 23.06 -46.77 10.45
CA ILE A 189 22.21 -45.65 10.04
C ILE A 189 21.86 -44.79 11.26
N TYR A 190 21.46 -45.40 12.38
CA TYR A 190 21.18 -44.68 13.62
C TYR A 190 22.39 -43.87 14.10
N GLN A 191 23.58 -44.48 14.09
CA GLN A 191 24.82 -43.82 14.46
C GLN A 191 25.19 -42.70 13.48
N ALA A 192 25.03 -42.92 12.17
CA ALA A 192 25.27 -41.90 11.15
C ALA A 192 24.30 -40.71 11.28
N ALA A 193 23.02 -40.97 11.60
CA ALA A 193 22.04 -39.94 11.84
C ALA A 193 22.39 -39.09 13.07
N GLY A 194 22.74 -39.73 14.19
CA GLY A 194 23.16 -39.03 15.41
C GLY A 194 24.38 -38.13 15.18
N LEU A 195 25.41 -38.66 14.52
CA LEU A 195 26.64 -37.91 14.24
C LEU A 195 26.44 -36.77 13.23
N GLY A 196 25.68 -37.02 12.16
CA GLY A 196 25.49 -36.06 11.07
C GLY A 196 24.55 -34.93 11.44
N LEU A 197 23.41 -35.26 12.06
CA LEU A 197 22.33 -34.30 12.31
C LEU A 197 22.43 -33.63 13.68
N VAL A 198 22.90 -34.35 14.70
CA VAL A 198 22.95 -33.87 16.09
C VAL A 198 24.39 -33.62 16.56
N GLY A 199 25.39 -34.24 15.91
CA GLY A 199 26.77 -34.20 16.37
C GLY A 199 27.04 -35.15 17.54
N ASP A 200 26.17 -36.14 17.77
CA ASP A 200 26.39 -37.16 18.79
C ASP A 200 27.36 -38.24 18.28
N TYR A 201 28.54 -38.31 18.90
CA TYR A 201 29.57 -39.29 18.56
C TYR A 201 29.28 -40.67 19.16
N GLY A 202 28.43 -40.78 20.19
CA GLY A 202 27.96 -42.03 20.79
C GLY A 202 29.01 -43.12 21.01
N VAL A 203 28.59 -44.39 20.88
CA VAL A 203 29.46 -45.60 20.98
C VAL A 203 30.33 -45.79 19.71
N ALA A 204 30.22 -44.89 18.73
CA ALA A 204 30.88 -44.99 17.43
C ALA A 204 32.11 -44.07 17.31
N ASP A 205 32.67 -43.58 18.43
CA ASP A 205 33.82 -42.67 18.44
C ASP A 205 34.99 -43.21 17.58
N PRO A 206 35.32 -42.56 16.44
CA PRO A 206 36.37 -43.03 15.56
C PRO A 206 37.74 -42.93 16.24
N GLN A 207 38.33 -44.09 16.51
CA GLN A 207 39.66 -44.19 17.12
C GLN A 207 40.81 -43.85 16.15
N ARG A 208 40.55 -43.83 14.83
CA ARG A 208 41.55 -43.54 13.79
C ARG A 208 41.48 -42.08 13.35
N PRO A 209 42.61 -41.40 13.08
CA PRO A 209 42.61 -39.99 12.69
C PRO A 209 41.81 -39.74 11.40
N LEU A 210 41.89 -40.65 10.43
CA LEU A 210 41.10 -40.58 9.20
C LEU A 210 39.58 -40.69 9.46
N GLY A 211 39.18 -41.50 10.45
CA GLY A 211 37.78 -41.64 10.84
C GLY A 211 37.24 -40.39 11.54
N ARG A 212 38.08 -39.70 12.32
CA ARG A 212 37.73 -38.41 12.94
C ARG A 212 37.54 -37.31 11.91
N ALA A 213 38.43 -37.22 10.93
CA ALA A 213 38.28 -36.26 9.83
C ALA A 213 36.99 -36.52 9.04
N ALA A 214 36.67 -37.78 8.72
CA ALA A 214 35.44 -38.16 8.05
C ALA A 214 34.19 -37.82 8.90
N ALA A 215 34.23 -38.03 10.21
CA ALA A 215 33.15 -37.67 11.13
C ALA A 215 32.88 -36.17 11.15
N VAL A 216 33.93 -35.34 11.24
CA VAL A 216 33.80 -33.88 11.19
C VAL A 216 33.16 -33.41 9.88
N VAL A 217 33.60 -33.95 8.74
CA VAL A 217 33.00 -33.63 7.43
C VAL A 217 31.53 -34.04 7.40
N TRP A 218 31.20 -35.23 7.92
CA TRP A 218 29.84 -35.72 7.96
C TRP A 218 28.91 -34.85 8.83
N THR A 219 29.38 -34.38 9.99
CA THR A 219 28.64 -33.46 10.85
C THR A 219 28.41 -32.11 10.17
N ILE A 220 29.41 -31.54 9.47
CA ILE A 220 29.23 -30.29 8.72
C ILE A 220 28.15 -30.45 7.64
N VAL A 221 28.16 -31.58 6.92
CA VAL A 221 27.16 -31.88 5.88
C VAL A 221 25.75 -31.95 6.48
N GLY A 222 25.57 -32.66 7.59
CA GLY A 222 24.24 -32.81 8.20
C GLY A 222 23.71 -31.51 8.81
N VAL A 223 24.55 -30.73 9.50
CA VAL A 223 24.15 -29.40 10.02
C VAL A 223 23.77 -28.44 8.87
N SER A 224 24.57 -28.42 7.80
CA SER A 224 24.27 -27.61 6.62
C SER A 224 22.94 -28.01 5.98
N PHE A 225 22.65 -29.31 5.92
CA PHE A 225 21.38 -29.81 5.41
C PHE A 225 20.19 -29.34 6.27
N VAL A 226 20.26 -29.51 7.59
CA VAL A 226 19.17 -29.11 8.50
C VAL A 226 18.90 -27.61 8.41
N SER A 227 19.96 -26.80 8.32
CA SER A 227 19.83 -25.35 8.17
C SER A 227 19.19 -24.97 6.83
N LEU A 228 19.68 -25.51 5.71
CA LEU A 228 19.13 -25.24 4.37
C LEU A 228 17.69 -25.73 4.24
N PHE A 229 17.37 -26.88 4.81
CA PHE A 229 16.02 -27.42 4.84
C PHE A 229 15.05 -26.48 5.57
N THR A 230 15.45 -26.01 6.75
CA THR A 230 14.64 -25.07 7.55
C THR A 230 14.47 -23.74 6.83
N ALA A 231 15.54 -23.21 6.23
CA ALA A 231 15.50 -21.97 5.44
C ALA A 231 14.57 -22.10 4.23
N ALA A 232 14.65 -23.20 3.49
CA ALA A 232 13.79 -23.47 2.35
C ALA A 232 12.31 -23.60 2.77
N LEU A 233 12.04 -24.33 3.86
CA LEU A 233 10.68 -24.43 4.42
C LEU A 233 10.12 -23.05 4.78
N ALA A 234 10.90 -22.21 5.47
CA ALA A 234 10.50 -20.86 5.83
C ALA A 234 10.21 -19.98 4.60
N SER A 235 11.10 -19.98 3.60
CA SER A 235 10.95 -19.20 2.37
C SER A 235 9.67 -19.56 1.60
N HIS A 236 9.36 -20.85 1.49
CA HIS A 236 8.15 -21.31 0.80
C HIS A 236 6.86 -20.91 1.53
N LEU A 237 6.87 -20.91 2.86
CA LEU A 237 5.73 -20.44 3.66
C LEU A 237 5.50 -18.93 3.49
N THR A 238 6.57 -18.14 3.32
CA THR A 238 6.44 -16.70 3.09
C THR A 238 5.93 -16.39 1.67
N VAL A 239 6.44 -17.07 0.64
CA VAL A 239 6.11 -16.75 -0.76
C VAL A 239 4.64 -17.03 -1.10
N ARG A 240 4.07 -18.14 -0.60
CA ARG A 240 2.67 -18.51 -0.90
C ARG A 240 1.62 -17.59 -0.27
N ASN A 241 2.01 -16.69 0.63
CA ASN A 241 1.09 -15.75 1.28
C ASN A 241 0.94 -14.42 0.51
N ILE A 242 1.64 -14.25 -0.63
CA ILE A 242 1.68 -13.01 -1.43
C ILE A 242 1.07 -13.19 -2.83
N GLU A 243 0.76 -14.42 -3.26
CA GLU A 243 0.32 -14.67 -4.63
C GLU A 243 -1.17 -14.35 -4.81
N SER A 244 -1.48 -13.14 -5.28
CA SER A 244 -2.80 -12.78 -5.78
C SER A 244 -3.04 -13.48 -7.12
N LYS A 245 -4.04 -14.36 -7.19
CA LYS A 245 -4.34 -15.17 -8.37
C LYS A 245 -4.85 -14.37 -9.58
N ILE A 246 -5.19 -13.09 -9.41
CA ILE A 246 -5.70 -12.22 -10.48
C ILE A 246 -4.70 -11.07 -10.61
N THR A 247 -3.94 -11.06 -11.70
CA THR A 247 -2.91 -10.05 -11.97
C THR A 247 -3.31 -9.05 -13.04
N GLY A 248 -4.42 -9.29 -13.76
CA GLY A 248 -4.99 -8.34 -14.70
C GLY A 248 -6.36 -8.75 -15.22
N VAL A 249 -6.94 -7.90 -16.09
CA VAL A 249 -8.27 -8.11 -16.69
C VAL A 249 -8.31 -9.38 -17.55
N GLN A 250 -7.18 -9.81 -18.10
CA GLN A 250 -7.10 -11.03 -18.91
C GLN A 250 -7.20 -12.32 -18.09
N ASP A 251 -7.05 -12.24 -16.76
CA ASP A 251 -7.14 -13.38 -15.84
C ASP A 251 -8.58 -13.59 -15.31
N LEU A 252 -9.53 -12.73 -15.70
CA LEU A 252 -10.96 -12.80 -15.33
C LEU A 252 -11.76 -13.61 -16.36
#